data_AF-A0A358D2S0-F1
#
_entry.id   AF-A0A358D2S0-F1
#
_cell.length_a   1.000
_cell.length_b   1.000
_cell.length_c   1.000
_cell.angle_alpha   90.00
_cell.angle_beta   90.00
_cell.angle_gamma   90.00
#
_symmetry.space_group_name_H-M   'P 1'
#
loop_
_entity.id
_entity.type
_entity.pdbx_description
1 polymer ?
#
loop_
_entity_poly.entity_id
_entity_poly.type
_entity_poly.pdbx_seq_one_letter_code
_entity_poly.pdbx_strand_id
1 'polypeptide(L)'
;MVYQSLYRRFRPQSFSEVVGQDHLVAALRNAVIEERVGHAYLLSGPRGTGKTSTARILAKALNCLEPPGNGEPCGVCESCVAFESGSSMDLVELDAASNNNVANIREITANAALGSPGKRKIYLLDEVHMLTTAASNALLKTLEEPPEHVIFILATTDPQKVLPTIRSRTQHVELTLVPARILGDHVRDIAERAELQIDSAVVEYVVERGAGSVRDTLSALDQVVTAGGIPETRGSVDALVEAIANQDLIEALTAIATTIDAGVDPKDLAYRATRKLRDVFLAGAGVNSGRISEAELPALAELASRMTRTMNVRALELLGRVLVDMRQSPDPQLVLDLAMVRLFAAPIQTETAPNTSQGSTARREPGAKPAEQARAALAALQPEKEPETGTPKSKAAPAAPPPPDDTANPTQPPGTSQPDESRVVRAPEDLSIGEVSDVWQHKVLPVLTAKARARFQVAKVIDVSDGRVRMELPNEIHRERCEQLKGDIEKALSEMLETSVETELIASEEKAPESNDQIQSTTEEEVVDPAEFRVAGDGGPSSVDRVLEAFPGAVASDEETGK
;
A
#
# COMPACT_ATOMS: atom_id res chain seq x y z
N MET A 1 20.68 -2.66 30.20
CA MET A 1 21.04 -2.37 28.80
C MET A 1 19.74 -2.41 28.00
N VAL A 2 19.35 -1.31 27.35
CA VAL A 2 18.07 -1.24 26.63
C VAL A 2 18.11 -2.22 25.45
N TYR A 3 17.18 -3.16 25.38
CA TYR A 3 17.09 -4.10 24.26
C TYR A 3 16.86 -3.31 22.96
N GLN A 4 17.77 -3.45 22.01
CA GLN A 4 17.64 -2.87 20.67
C GLN A 4 17.37 -4.01 19.68
N SER A 5 16.27 -3.89 18.93
CA SER A 5 15.90 -4.86 17.90
C SER A 5 17.02 -5.06 16.86
N LEU A 6 17.19 -6.28 16.37
CA LEU A 6 18.23 -6.67 15.41
C LEU A 6 18.22 -5.78 14.17
N TYR A 7 17.06 -5.46 13.59
CA TYR A 7 16.98 -4.61 12.40
C TYR A 7 17.45 -3.16 12.63
N ARG A 8 17.50 -2.69 13.88
CA ARG A 8 18.06 -1.38 14.24
C ARG A 8 19.55 -1.49 14.54
N ARG A 9 19.96 -2.52 15.30
CA ARG A 9 21.35 -2.77 15.67
C ARG A 9 22.24 -3.07 14.46
N PHE A 10 21.71 -3.84 13.50
CA PHE A 10 22.39 -4.26 12.27
C PHE A 10 21.95 -3.47 11.05
N ARG A 11 21.48 -2.22 11.25
CA ARG A 11 21.18 -1.33 10.12
C ARG A 11 22.49 -1.02 9.38
N PRO A 12 22.54 -1.17 8.04
CA PRO A 12 23.78 -1.04 7.29
C PRO A 12 24.33 0.38 7.38
N GLN A 13 25.65 0.47 7.58
CA GLN A 13 26.39 1.69 7.83
C GLN A 13 27.20 2.18 6.63
N SER A 14 27.47 1.28 5.69
CA SER A 14 28.19 1.52 4.45
C SER A 14 27.43 0.92 3.28
N PHE A 15 27.74 1.33 2.06
CA PHE A 15 27.08 0.76 0.88
C PHE A 15 27.41 -0.73 0.74
N SER A 16 28.61 -1.15 1.15
CA SER A 16 29.02 -2.56 1.18
C SER A 16 28.18 -3.47 2.08
N GLU A 17 27.48 -2.91 3.06
CA GLU A 17 26.59 -3.67 3.96
C GLU A 17 25.14 -3.75 3.43
N VAL A 18 24.81 -3.05 2.35
CA VAL A 18 23.47 -3.08 1.77
C VAL A 18 23.27 -4.38 0.99
N VAL A 19 22.37 -5.23 1.49
CA VAL A 19 22.20 -6.58 0.98
C VAL A 19 21.31 -6.63 -0.28
N GLY A 20 21.79 -7.32 -1.32
CA GLY A 20 21.00 -7.67 -2.51
C GLY A 20 20.74 -6.51 -3.48
N GLN A 21 21.49 -5.41 -3.38
CA GLN A 21 21.34 -4.22 -4.23
C GLN A 21 22.65 -3.83 -4.95
N ASP A 22 23.47 -4.82 -5.32
CA ASP A 22 24.88 -4.62 -5.75
C ASP A 22 25.03 -3.61 -6.89
N HIS A 23 24.21 -3.72 -7.95
CA HIS A 23 24.31 -2.84 -9.12
C HIS A 23 24.00 -1.38 -8.77
N LEU A 24 23.01 -1.17 -7.91
CA LEU A 24 22.54 0.14 -7.46
C LEU A 24 23.55 0.79 -6.53
N VAL A 25 24.07 0.00 -5.58
CA VAL A 25 25.17 0.40 -4.70
C VAL A 25 26.39 0.83 -5.51
N ALA A 26 26.79 0.05 -6.52
CA ALA A 26 27.91 0.39 -7.38
C ALA A 26 27.69 1.71 -8.12
N ALA A 27 26.48 1.95 -8.65
CA ALA A 27 26.14 3.21 -9.30
C ALA A 27 26.23 4.42 -8.35
N LEU A 28 25.72 4.30 -7.13
CA LEU A 28 25.80 5.37 -6.12
C LEU A 28 27.24 5.63 -5.69
N ARG A 29 28.04 4.58 -5.46
CA ARG A 29 29.47 4.73 -5.13
C ARG A 29 30.23 5.44 -6.23
N ASN A 30 30.01 5.05 -7.50
CA ASN A 30 30.66 5.70 -8.63
C ASN A 30 30.25 7.18 -8.74
N ALA A 31 28.97 7.51 -8.53
CA ALA A 31 28.51 8.89 -8.54
C ALA A 31 29.21 9.73 -7.45
N VAL A 32 29.46 9.17 -6.27
CA VAL A 32 30.22 9.82 -5.19
C VAL A 32 31.70 9.99 -5.57
N ILE A 33 32.34 8.95 -6.11
CA ILE A 33 33.76 8.98 -6.54
C ILE A 33 33.99 10.04 -7.61
N GLU A 34 33.08 10.10 -8.59
CA GLU A 34 33.22 10.97 -9.76
C GLU A 34 32.67 12.38 -9.53
N GLU A 35 32.17 12.67 -8.32
CA GLU A 35 31.50 13.93 -7.96
C GLU A 35 30.32 14.29 -8.88
N ARG A 36 29.67 13.27 -9.46
CA ARG A 36 28.53 13.39 -10.40
C ARG A 36 27.19 13.07 -9.74
N VAL A 37 27.05 13.47 -8.49
CA VAL A 37 25.86 13.22 -7.67
C VAL A 37 24.73 14.14 -8.12
N GLY A 38 23.57 13.56 -8.48
CA GLY A 38 22.38 14.34 -8.84
C GLY A 38 21.84 15.19 -7.68
N HIS A 39 21.14 16.27 -8.01
CA HIS A 39 20.50 17.14 -7.01
C HIS A 39 19.27 16.50 -6.36
N ALA A 40 18.67 15.48 -6.98
CA ALA A 40 17.53 14.76 -6.43
C ALA A 40 17.52 13.28 -6.80
N TYR A 41 17.22 12.42 -5.82
CA TYR A 41 17.05 10.97 -5.97
C TYR A 41 15.64 10.55 -5.57
N LEU A 42 15.09 9.57 -6.29
CA LEU A 42 13.88 8.86 -5.88
C LEU A 42 14.23 7.39 -5.65
N LEU A 43 14.31 7.00 -4.37
CA LEU A 43 14.48 5.62 -3.93
C LEU A 43 13.10 4.95 -3.87
N SER A 44 12.80 4.04 -4.79
CA SER A 44 11.54 3.29 -4.75
C SER A 44 11.76 1.82 -4.45
N GLY A 45 10.70 1.15 -4.01
CA GLY A 45 10.68 -0.31 -3.91
C GLY A 45 9.90 -0.78 -2.69
N PRO A 46 9.68 -2.09 -2.56
CA PRO A 46 8.91 -2.65 -1.45
C PRO A 46 9.43 -2.24 -0.06
N ARG A 47 8.58 -2.36 0.95
CA ARG A 47 8.97 -2.07 2.33
C ARG A 47 10.13 -2.98 2.76
N GLY A 48 11.08 -2.42 3.51
CA GLY A 48 12.18 -3.18 4.12
C GLY A 48 13.31 -3.62 3.17
N THR A 49 13.35 -3.13 1.93
CA THR A 49 14.45 -3.37 0.97
C THR A 49 15.68 -2.48 1.17
N GLY A 50 15.62 -1.51 2.09
CA GLY A 50 16.78 -0.67 2.45
C GLY A 50 16.72 0.79 2.02
N LYS A 51 15.62 1.30 1.44
CA LYS A 51 15.49 2.68 0.91
C LYS A 51 16.06 3.75 1.84
N THR A 52 15.51 3.88 3.05
CA THR A 52 15.92 4.89 4.04
C THR A 52 17.35 4.66 4.53
N SER A 53 17.83 3.41 4.58
CA SER A 53 19.22 3.12 4.94
C SER A 53 20.19 3.56 3.84
N THR A 54 19.91 3.22 2.58
CA THR A 54 20.71 3.66 1.43
C THR A 54 20.73 5.19 1.32
N ALA A 55 19.60 5.86 1.59
CA ALA A 55 19.55 7.33 1.66
C ALA A 55 20.51 7.90 2.70
N ARG A 56 20.50 7.36 3.92
CA ARG A 56 21.38 7.80 5.01
C ARG A 56 22.85 7.54 4.69
N ILE A 57 23.17 6.38 4.10
CA ILE A 57 24.55 6.05 3.69
C ILE A 57 25.04 7.06 2.63
N LEU A 58 24.21 7.38 1.62
CA LEU A 58 24.54 8.40 0.63
C LEU A 58 24.76 9.76 1.28
N ALA A 59 23.84 10.19 2.15
CA ALA A 59 23.96 11.45 2.89
C ALA A 59 25.26 11.54 3.70
N LYS A 60 25.63 10.44 4.36
CA LYS A 60 26.87 10.30 5.13
C LYS A 60 28.12 10.32 4.24
N ALA A 61 28.10 9.63 3.09
CA ALA A 61 29.20 9.62 2.14
C ALA A 61 29.48 11.02 1.56
N LEU A 62 28.44 11.78 1.24
CA LEU A 62 28.55 13.13 0.67
C LEU A 62 29.10 14.17 1.65
N ASN A 63 28.86 13.96 2.96
CA ASN A 63 29.32 14.86 4.02
C ASN A 63 30.57 14.35 4.76
N CYS A 64 31.11 13.20 4.38
CA CYS A 64 32.31 12.65 4.98
C CYS A 64 33.49 13.62 4.86
N LEU A 65 34.13 13.91 5.99
CA LEU A 65 35.29 14.81 6.06
C LEU A 65 36.57 14.12 5.57
N GLU A 66 36.69 12.83 5.83
CA GLU A 66 37.85 12.00 5.50
C GLU A 66 37.44 10.83 4.58
N PRO A 67 37.00 11.09 3.34
CA PRO A 67 36.52 10.03 2.47
C PRO A 67 37.67 9.09 2.05
N PRO A 68 37.50 7.76 2.13
CA PRO A 68 38.49 6.75 1.72
C PRO A 68 38.75 6.68 0.20
N GLY A 69 38.00 7.42 -0.62
CA GLY A 69 38.19 7.49 -2.09
C GLY A 69 37.51 6.36 -2.88
N ASN A 70 36.84 5.40 -2.24
CA ASN A 70 36.13 4.28 -2.89
C ASN A 70 34.60 4.47 -2.94
N GLY A 71 34.11 5.68 -2.68
CA GLY A 71 32.69 6.06 -2.63
C GLY A 71 31.98 5.72 -1.32
N GLU A 72 32.67 5.11 -0.35
CA GLU A 72 32.11 4.79 0.97
C GLU A 72 32.34 5.94 1.97
N PRO A 73 31.49 6.09 3.00
CA PRO A 73 31.81 6.91 4.17
C PRO A 73 32.90 6.25 5.02
N CYS A 74 33.76 7.02 5.69
CA CYS A 74 34.80 6.45 6.58
C CYS A 74 34.25 5.86 7.88
N GLY A 75 33.06 6.30 8.31
CA GLY A 75 32.41 5.84 9.55
C GLY A 75 33.00 6.38 10.85
N VAL A 76 34.15 7.06 10.83
CA VAL A 76 34.89 7.45 12.04
C VAL A 76 35.05 8.96 12.24
N CYS A 77 34.95 9.78 11.18
CA CYS A 77 35.05 11.23 11.30
C CYS A 77 33.83 11.83 12.02
N GLU A 78 33.98 13.04 12.57
CA GLU A 78 32.93 13.74 13.34
C GLU A 78 31.59 13.81 12.58
N SER A 79 31.63 14.13 11.28
CA SER A 79 30.43 14.12 10.44
C SER A 79 29.79 12.72 10.37
N CYS A 80 30.57 11.68 10.07
CA CYS A 80 30.04 10.31 10.00
C CYS A 80 29.38 9.87 11.32
N VAL A 81 29.98 10.21 12.46
CA VAL A 81 29.42 9.92 13.79
C VAL A 81 28.13 10.71 14.02
N ALA A 82 28.09 12.01 13.68
CA ALA A 82 26.90 12.85 13.85
C ALA A 82 25.72 12.40 12.97
N PHE A 83 25.99 11.94 11.75
CA PHE A 83 24.97 11.34 10.88
C PHE A 83 24.41 10.05 11.48
N GLU A 84 25.25 9.24 12.13
CA GLU A 84 24.84 7.97 12.70
C GLU A 84 24.05 8.13 14.01
N SER A 85 24.45 9.07 14.87
CA SER A 85 23.69 9.41 16.08
C SER A 85 22.41 10.18 15.78
N GLY A 86 22.19 10.63 14.54
CA GLY A 86 21.05 11.46 14.15
C GLY A 86 21.13 12.90 14.67
N SER A 87 22.31 13.37 15.06
CA SER A 87 22.55 14.74 15.56
C SER A 87 23.10 15.69 14.49
N SER A 88 23.27 15.21 13.25
CA SER A 88 23.71 16.04 12.13
C SER A 88 22.63 17.05 11.73
N MET A 89 22.99 18.34 11.71
CA MET A 89 22.13 19.42 11.20
C MET A 89 22.02 19.44 9.68
N ASP A 90 22.87 18.66 9.00
CA ASP A 90 22.93 18.55 7.54
C ASP A 90 22.00 17.47 6.98
N LEU A 91 21.31 16.73 7.85
CA LEU A 91 20.31 15.74 7.47
C LEU A 91 18.96 16.09 8.08
N VAL A 92 18.01 16.48 7.23
CA VAL A 92 16.63 16.71 7.63
C VAL A 92 15.80 15.53 7.15
N GLU A 93 15.37 14.67 8.08
CA GLU A 93 14.50 13.53 7.79
C GLU A 93 13.05 13.85 8.11
N LEU A 94 12.17 13.60 7.16
CA LEU A 94 10.74 13.88 7.26
C LEU A 94 9.95 12.69 6.76
N ASP A 95 9.04 12.20 7.59
CA ASP A 95 8.03 11.26 7.15
C ASP A 95 6.88 12.05 6.52
N ALA A 96 6.65 11.85 5.22
CA ALA A 96 5.57 12.50 4.50
C ALA A 96 4.19 12.03 4.97
N ALA A 97 4.05 10.89 5.64
CA ALA A 97 2.78 10.47 6.22
C ALA A 97 2.30 11.42 7.34
N SER A 98 3.23 11.91 8.17
CA SER A 98 2.94 12.88 9.23
C SER A 98 3.10 14.34 8.79
N ASN A 99 3.83 14.59 7.70
CA ASN A 99 4.16 15.93 7.20
C ASN A 99 3.64 16.19 5.78
N ASN A 100 2.42 15.75 5.47
CA ASN A 100 1.87 15.75 4.10
C ASN A 100 1.36 17.11 3.57
N ASN A 101 1.31 18.14 4.42
CA ASN A 101 0.66 19.40 4.10
C ASN A 101 1.60 20.39 3.36
N VAL A 102 1.00 21.38 2.69
CA VAL A 102 1.72 22.36 1.87
C VAL A 102 2.62 23.28 2.70
N ALA A 103 2.18 23.62 3.92
CA ALA A 103 2.89 24.54 4.79
C ALA A 103 4.26 23.96 5.19
N ASN A 104 4.29 22.69 5.60
CA ASN A 104 5.50 21.96 5.97
C ASN A 104 6.50 21.95 4.79
N ILE A 105 6.04 21.63 3.57
CA ILE A 105 6.91 21.65 2.38
C ILE A 105 7.44 23.05 2.06
N ARG A 106 6.63 24.10 2.23
CA ARG A 106 7.09 25.48 2.01
C ARG A 106 8.16 25.89 3.03
N GLU A 107 7.99 25.49 4.28
CA GLU A 107 8.99 25.71 5.32
C GLU A 107 10.30 25.00 4.99
N ILE A 108 10.23 23.75 4.52
CA ILE A 108 11.40 22.99 4.05
C ILE A 108 12.09 23.71 2.90
N THR A 109 11.35 24.14 1.88
CA THR A 109 11.89 24.89 0.75
C THR A 109 12.55 26.20 1.20
N ALA A 110 11.94 26.93 2.14
CA ALA A 110 12.52 28.17 2.67
C ALA A 110 13.83 27.90 3.44
N ASN A 111 13.84 26.85 4.26
CA ASN A 111 15.01 26.44 5.04
C ASN A 111 16.11 25.84 4.16
N ALA A 112 15.78 25.34 2.96
CA ALA A 112 16.75 24.80 2.01
C ALA A 112 17.63 25.91 1.41
N ALA A 113 17.12 27.13 1.31
CA ALA A 113 17.90 28.29 0.85
C ALA A 113 18.98 28.71 1.86
N LEU A 114 18.88 28.28 3.13
CA LEU A 114 19.87 28.56 4.16
C LEU A 114 21.10 27.64 4.00
N GLY A 115 22.28 28.17 4.34
CA GLY A 115 23.53 27.42 4.34
C GLY A 115 23.52 26.21 5.27
N SER A 116 24.50 25.33 5.10
CA SER A 116 24.69 24.12 5.90
C SER A 116 26.08 24.16 6.55
N PRO A 117 26.22 23.72 7.82
CA PRO A 117 27.52 23.59 8.46
C PRO A 117 28.42 22.53 7.79
N GLY A 118 27.84 21.51 7.17
CA GLY A 118 28.54 20.51 6.36
C GLY A 118 28.74 20.88 4.90
N LYS A 119 29.14 19.89 4.08
CA LYS A 119 29.38 20.07 2.64
C LYS A 119 28.09 20.20 1.86
N ARG A 120 27.06 19.43 2.24
CA ARG A 120 25.76 19.35 1.55
C ARG A 120 24.64 19.22 2.57
N LYS A 121 23.57 19.99 2.37
CA LYS A 121 22.31 19.84 3.12
C LYS A 121 21.42 18.81 2.44
N ILE A 122 21.07 17.76 3.17
CA ILE A 122 20.30 16.63 2.65
C ILE A 122 18.88 16.66 3.22
N TYR A 123 17.88 16.65 2.34
CA TYR A 123 16.48 16.49 2.71
C TYR A 123 16.01 15.08 2.33
N LEU A 124 15.78 14.24 3.34
CA LEU A 124 15.24 12.89 3.18
C LEU A 124 13.74 12.90 3.46
N LEU A 125 12.93 12.74 2.41
CA LEU A 125 11.47 12.63 2.52
C LEU A 125 11.05 11.18 2.35
N ASP A 126 10.70 10.50 3.44
CA ASP A 126 10.19 9.12 3.41
C ASP A 126 8.70 9.09 3.10
N GLU A 127 8.26 8.00 2.46
CA GLU A 127 6.90 7.79 1.97
C GLU A 127 6.30 8.97 1.18
N VAL A 128 7.07 9.58 0.27
CA VAL A 128 6.68 10.81 -0.47
C VAL A 128 5.37 10.68 -1.25
N HIS A 129 4.90 9.47 -1.53
CA HIS A 129 3.60 9.21 -2.14
C HIS A 129 2.40 9.60 -1.23
N MET A 130 2.64 9.83 0.05
CA MET A 130 1.66 10.30 1.04
C MET A 130 1.49 11.82 1.04
N LEU A 131 2.33 12.58 0.32
CA LEU A 131 2.18 14.03 0.18
C LEU A 131 0.85 14.38 -0.50
N THR A 132 0.21 15.45 -0.02
CA THR A 132 -0.92 16.02 -0.74
C THR A 132 -0.47 16.55 -2.12
N THR A 133 -1.39 16.62 -3.08
CA THR A 133 -1.07 17.16 -4.43
C THR A 133 -0.50 18.58 -4.36
N ALA A 134 -1.05 19.40 -3.46
CA ALA A 134 -0.57 20.77 -3.29
C ALA A 134 0.84 20.81 -2.67
N ALA A 135 1.18 19.90 -1.75
CA ALA A 135 2.51 19.78 -1.18
C ALA A 135 3.52 19.30 -2.22
N SER A 136 3.13 18.32 -3.04
CA SER A 136 3.94 17.83 -4.17
C SER A 136 4.26 18.94 -5.17
N ASN A 137 3.26 19.77 -5.52
CA ASN A 137 3.47 20.92 -6.42
C ASN A 137 4.33 22.02 -5.80
N ALA A 138 4.29 22.21 -4.48
CA ALA A 138 5.16 23.16 -3.79
C ALA A 138 6.63 22.71 -3.87
N LEU A 139 6.89 21.41 -3.77
CA LEU A 139 8.24 20.83 -3.87
C LEU A 139 8.85 20.98 -5.27
N LEU A 140 8.03 20.99 -6.34
CA LEU A 140 8.51 21.05 -7.73
C LEU A 140 9.40 22.26 -8.00
N LYS A 141 9.08 23.43 -7.46
CA LYS A 141 9.88 24.65 -7.67
C LYS A 141 11.32 24.46 -7.18
N THR A 142 11.48 23.80 -6.03
CA THR A 142 12.79 23.55 -5.42
C THR A 142 13.53 22.40 -6.09
N LEU A 143 12.80 21.42 -6.64
CA LEU A 143 13.41 20.33 -7.42
C LEU A 143 13.87 20.80 -8.81
N GLU A 144 13.25 21.83 -9.38
CA GLU A 144 13.66 22.41 -10.68
C GLU A 144 14.95 23.23 -10.57
N GLU A 145 15.04 24.06 -9.54
CA GLU A 145 16.17 24.95 -9.31
C GLU A 145 16.65 24.82 -7.85
N PRO A 146 17.23 23.67 -7.46
CA PRO A 146 17.72 23.48 -6.10
C PRO A 146 18.98 24.33 -5.87
N PRO A 147 19.19 24.87 -4.66
CA PRO A 147 20.47 25.47 -4.29
C PRO A 147 21.61 24.46 -4.46
N GLU A 148 22.80 24.90 -4.89
CA GLU A 148 23.92 24.01 -5.22
C GLU A 148 24.34 23.09 -4.06
N HIS A 149 24.20 23.54 -2.81
CA HIS A 149 24.55 22.76 -1.63
C HIS A 149 23.44 21.80 -1.16
N VAL A 150 22.27 21.79 -1.81
CA VAL A 150 21.11 21.01 -1.39
C VAL A 150 20.93 19.76 -2.24
N ILE A 151 20.66 18.63 -1.60
CA ILE A 151 20.29 17.38 -2.28
C ILE A 151 19.00 16.83 -1.66
N PHE A 152 18.03 16.50 -2.51
CA PHE A 152 16.80 15.83 -2.11
C PHE A 152 16.91 14.32 -2.31
N ILE A 153 16.52 13.55 -1.29
CA ILE A 153 16.38 12.10 -1.39
C ILE A 153 14.94 11.77 -1.01
N LEU A 154 14.15 11.36 -2.00
CA LEU A 154 12.76 10.96 -1.83
C LEU A 154 12.71 9.44 -1.72
N ALA A 155 11.94 8.90 -0.79
CA ALA A 155 11.70 7.47 -0.68
C ALA A 155 10.21 7.14 -0.80
N THR A 156 9.87 6.02 -1.44
CA THR A 156 8.48 5.56 -1.56
C THR A 156 8.35 4.06 -1.72
N THR A 157 7.31 3.46 -1.13
CA THR A 157 6.89 2.09 -1.50
C THR A 157 6.08 2.00 -2.78
N ASP A 158 5.49 3.12 -3.23
CA ASP A 158 4.56 3.16 -4.36
C ASP A 158 4.97 4.27 -5.35
N PRO A 159 5.87 3.99 -6.31
CA PRO A 159 6.35 4.99 -7.25
C PRO A 159 5.26 5.48 -8.22
N GLN A 160 4.19 4.71 -8.43
CA GLN A 160 3.11 5.10 -9.35
C GLN A 160 2.22 6.21 -8.80
N LYS A 161 2.14 6.32 -7.47
CA LYS A 161 1.42 7.42 -6.80
C LYS A 161 2.21 8.73 -6.74
N VAL A 162 3.51 8.70 -7.00
CA VAL A 162 4.33 9.92 -7.06
C VAL A 162 4.05 10.65 -8.37
N LEU A 163 3.87 11.98 -8.29
CA LEU A 163 3.58 12.79 -9.48
C LEU A 163 4.64 12.56 -10.58
N PRO A 164 4.23 12.34 -11.84
CA PRO A 164 5.16 12.17 -12.96
C PRO A 164 6.17 13.32 -13.10
N THR A 165 5.77 14.54 -12.74
CA THR A 165 6.60 15.75 -12.76
C THR A 165 7.74 15.73 -11.72
N ILE A 166 7.53 15.09 -10.56
CA ILE A 166 8.60 14.84 -9.59
C ILE A 166 9.52 13.75 -10.15
N ARG A 167 8.95 12.63 -10.60
CA ARG A 167 9.72 11.49 -11.13
C ARG A 167 10.67 11.89 -12.26
N SER A 168 10.24 12.78 -13.15
CA SER A 168 11.05 13.25 -14.28
C SER A 168 12.23 14.15 -13.88
N ARG A 169 12.23 14.69 -12.65
CA ARG A 169 13.28 15.57 -12.11
C ARG A 169 14.19 14.87 -11.10
N THR A 170 13.91 13.61 -10.79
CA THR A 170 14.71 12.81 -9.86
C THR A 170 15.44 11.71 -10.59
N GLN A 171 16.66 11.40 -10.15
CA GLN A 171 17.32 10.15 -10.51
C GLN A 171 16.59 8.99 -9.82
N HIS A 172 15.89 8.17 -10.61
CA HIS A 172 15.10 7.06 -10.08
C HIS A 172 16.01 5.85 -9.84
N VAL A 173 15.93 5.34 -8.61
CA VAL A 173 16.77 4.27 -8.08
C VAL A 173 15.81 3.25 -7.44
N GLU A 174 15.66 2.10 -8.10
CA GLU A 174 14.68 1.08 -7.71
C GLU A 174 15.35 -0.06 -6.92
N LEU A 175 14.96 -0.22 -5.66
CA LEU A 175 15.40 -1.30 -4.79
C LEU A 175 14.42 -2.47 -4.90
N THR A 176 14.96 -3.66 -5.09
CA THR A 176 14.16 -4.88 -5.31
C THR A 176 14.11 -5.77 -4.07
N LEU A 177 13.20 -6.75 -4.04
CA LEU A 177 13.16 -7.74 -2.97
C LEU A 177 14.42 -8.62 -3.03
N VAL A 178 14.97 -8.94 -1.87
CA VAL A 178 16.19 -9.74 -1.76
C VAL A 178 15.86 -11.23 -1.96
N PRO A 179 16.60 -11.96 -2.80
CA PRO A 179 16.44 -13.41 -2.96
C PRO A 179 16.58 -14.18 -1.65
N ALA A 180 15.80 -15.26 -1.48
CA ALA A 180 15.77 -16.06 -0.26
C ALA A 180 17.16 -16.61 0.13
N ARG A 181 17.97 -17.03 -0.85
CA ARG A 181 19.35 -17.47 -0.61
C ARG A 181 20.19 -16.38 0.06
N ILE A 182 20.18 -15.17 -0.51
CA ILE A 182 20.95 -14.04 0.01
C ILE A 182 20.46 -13.64 1.41
N LEU A 183 19.15 -13.63 1.64
CA LEU A 183 18.59 -13.38 2.97
C LEU A 183 19.01 -14.45 3.98
N GLY A 184 19.01 -15.73 3.59
CA GLY A 184 19.46 -16.82 4.46
C GLY A 184 20.93 -16.69 4.85
N ASP A 185 21.79 -16.32 3.90
CA ASP A 185 23.20 -16.02 4.15
C ASP A 185 23.36 -14.84 5.12
N HIS A 186 22.58 -13.77 4.91
CA HIS A 186 22.60 -12.58 5.77
C HIS A 186 22.08 -12.85 7.20
N VAL A 187 21.05 -13.68 7.35
CA VAL A 187 20.53 -14.10 8.66
C VAL A 187 21.60 -14.87 9.44
N ARG A 188 22.35 -15.76 8.76
CA ARG A 188 23.45 -16.49 9.41
C ARG A 188 24.59 -15.58 9.86
N ASP A 189 24.98 -14.61 9.02
CA ASP A 189 25.97 -13.57 9.40
C ASP A 189 25.52 -12.77 10.63
N ILE A 190 24.27 -12.32 10.64
CA ILE A 190 23.73 -11.56 11.78
C ILE A 190 23.65 -12.42 13.03
N ALA A 191 23.24 -13.69 12.92
CA ALA A 191 23.19 -14.59 14.06
C ALA A 191 24.57 -14.80 14.68
N GLU A 192 25.60 -14.99 13.86
CA GLU A 192 26.99 -15.10 14.30
C GLU A 192 27.45 -13.82 15.03
N ARG A 193 27.25 -12.65 14.42
CA ARG A 193 27.63 -11.35 15.00
C ARG A 193 26.82 -10.96 16.23
N ALA A 194 25.61 -11.47 16.36
CA ALA A 194 24.74 -11.27 17.51
C ALA A 194 24.94 -12.35 18.60
N GLU A 195 25.82 -13.32 18.37
CA GLU A 195 26.07 -14.46 19.26
C GLU A 195 24.81 -15.30 19.54
N LEU A 196 23.95 -15.44 18.53
CA LEU A 196 22.69 -16.18 18.58
C LEU A 196 22.89 -17.61 18.06
N GLN A 197 22.43 -18.59 18.84
CA GLN A 197 22.35 -19.98 18.40
C GLN A 197 21.01 -20.19 17.68
N ILE A 198 21.06 -20.41 16.37
CA ILE A 198 19.87 -20.67 15.54
C ILE A 198 20.08 -21.89 14.66
N ASP A 199 19.04 -22.71 14.55
CA ASP A 199 19.03 -23.87 13.66
C ASP A 199 18.63 -23.50 12.23
N SER A 200 18.92 -24.37 11.26
CA SER A 200 18.56 -24.13 9.84
C SER A 200 17.05 -23.91 9.64
N ALA A 201 16.21 -24.59 10.41
CA ALA A 201 14.76 -24.41 10.38
C ALA A 201 14.33 -22.98 10.76
N VAL A 202 15.03 -22.33 11.70
CA VAL A 202 14.77 -20.93 12.07
C VAL A 202 15.10 -20.01 10.91
N VAL A 203 16.23 -20.23 10.24
CA VAL A 203 16.65 -19.45 9.06
C VAL A 203 15.59 -19.54 7.96
N GLU A 204 15.15 -20.75 7.64
CA GLU A 204 14.11 -20.99 6.61
C GLU A 204 12.80 -20.28 6.98
N TYR A 205 12.35 -20.43 8.23
CA TYR A 205 11.13 -19.80 8.73
C TYR A 205 11.16 -18.26 8.61
N VAL A 206 12.24 -17.61 9.07
CA VAL A 206 12.32 -16.14 9.06
C VAL A 206 12.50 -15.58 7.65
N VAL A 207 13.21 -16.30 6.77
CA VAL A 207 13.36 -15.92 5.36
C VAL A 207 12.03 -16.03 4.62
N GLU A 208 11.25 -17.08 4.90
CA GLU A 208 9.92 -17.23 4.35
C GLU A 208 9.00 -16.08 4.79
N ARG A 209 9.01 -15.80 6.11
CA ARG A 209 8.19 -14.75 6.73
C ARG A 209 8.57 -13.34 6.29
N GLY A 210 9.87 -13.11 6.04
CA GLY A 210 10.37 -11.84 5.52
C GLY A 210 10.03 -11.59 4.06
N ALA A 211 9.76 -12.63 3.27
CA ALA A 211 9.30 -12.54 1.87
C ALA A 211 10.14 -11.59 0.97
N GLY A 212 11.45 -11.51 1.21
CA GLY A 212 12.37 -10.63 0.47
C GLY A 212 12.64 -9.27 1.12
N SER A 213 11.94 -8.92 2.20
CA SER A 213 12.20 -7.74 3.04
C SER A 213 13.25 -8.06 4.11
N VAL A 214 14.40 -7.37 4.08
CA VAL A 214 15.46 -7.53 5.08
C VAL A 214 14.93 -7.16 6.48
N ARG A 215 14.22 -6.03 6.57
CA ARG A 215 13.65 -5.54 7.84
C ARG A 215 12.69 -6.54 8.46
N ASP A 216 11.79 -7.12 7.67
CA ASP A 216 10.78 -8.06 8.17
C ASP A 216 11.40 -9.42 8.51
N THR A 217 12.41 -9.85 7.75
CA THR A 217 13.22 -11.04 8.07
C THR A 217 13.88 -10.91 9.45
N LEU A 218 14.56 -9.79 9.71
CA LEU A 218 15.22 -9.55 11.00
C LEU A 218 14.23 -9.32 12.15
N SER A 219 13.07 -8.73 11.86
CA SER A 219 11.99 -8.60 12.85
C SER A 219 11.39 -9.97 13.22
N ALA A 220 11.26 -10.89 12.26
CA ALA A 220 10.85 -12.27 12.52
C ALA A 220 11.92 -13.03 13.32
N LEU A 221 13.20 -12.80 13.03
CA LEU A 221 14.30 -13.38 13.81
C LEU A 221 14.31 -12.89 15.26
N ASP A 222 14.14 -11.59 15.49
CA ASP A 222 13.96 -11.01 16.83
C ASP A 222 12.84 -11.72 17.61
N GLN A 223 11.70 -11.95 16.95
CA GLN A 223 10.53 -12.62 17.55
C GLN A 223 10.83 -14.07 17.90
N VAL A 224 11.42 -14.84 16.99
CA VAL A 224 11.77 -16.26 17.20
C VAL A 224 12.77 -16.41 18.35
N VAL A 225 13.79 -15.57 18.39
CA VAL A 225 14.82 -15.59 19.45
C VAL A 225 14.20 -15.24 20.80
N THR A 226 13.36 -14.20 20.84
CA THR A 226 12.68 -13.77 22.08
C THR A 226 11.70 -14.82 22.59
N ALA A 227 11.01 -15.52 21.68
CA ALA A 227 10.07 -16.59 22.02
C ALA A 227 10.77 -17.91 22.41
N GLY A 228 12.08 -18.04 22.19
CA GLY A 228 12.83 -19.27 22.47
C GLY A 228 12.63 -20.38 21.44
N GLY A 229 12.18 -20.04 20.22
CA GLY A 229 11.92 -21.02 19.16
C GLY A 229 10.94 -20.50 18.12
N ILE A 230 10.78 -21.27 17.03
CA ILE A 230 9.73 -21.00 16.04
C ILE A 230 8.39 -21.09 16.78
N PRO A 231 7.49 -20.11 16.65
CA PRO A 231 6.17 -20.18 17.27
C PRO A 231 5.49 -21.50 16.88
N GLU A 232 5.18 -22.34 17.87
CA GLU A 232 4.37 -23.54 17.67
C GLU A 232 2.96 -23.09 17.27
N THR A 233 2.76 -22.89 15.98
CA THR A 233 1.45 -22.52 15.47
C THR A 233 0.65 -23.81 15.41
N ARG A 234 -0.20 -24.05 16.42
CA ARG A 234 -1.18 -25.14 16.41
C ARG A 234 -2.27 -24.82 15.39
N GLY A 235 -1.99 -25.07 14.12
CA GLY A 235 -2.86 -24.72 13.01
C GLY A 235 -2.01 -24.59 11.76
N SER A 236 -2.26 -25.45 10.77
CA SER A 236 -1.40 -25.56 9.60
C SER A 236 -2.11 -25.08 8.35
N VAL A 237 -1.43 -24.20 7.62
CA VAL A 237 -1.74 -23.89 6.22
C VAL A 237 -1.87 -25.20 5.42
N ASP A 238 -1.07 -26.21 5.75
CA ASP A 238 -1.14 -27.52 5.11
C ASP A 238 -2.48 -28.20 5.37
N ALA A 239 -3.07 -28.09 6.56
CA ALA A 239 -4.39 -28.67 6.85
C ALA A 239 -5.50 -28.02 6.00
N LEU A 240 -5.46 -26.70 5.83
CA LEU A 240 -6.38 -26.00 4.94
C LEU A 240 -6.18 -26.41 3.47
N VAL A 241 -4.93 -26.53 3.02
CA VAL A 241 -4.60 -26.94 1.64
C VAL A 241 -4.99 -28.41 1.39
N GLU A 242 -4.81 -29.29 2.38
CA GLU A 242 -5.27 -30.68 2.34
C GLU A 242 -6.79 -30.77 2.26
N ALA A 243 -7.52 -30.01 3.07
CA ALA A 243 -8.97 -29.96 3.00
C ALA A 243 -9.47 -29.46 1.63
N ILE A 244 -8.81 -28.44 1.07
CA ILE A 244 -9.08 -27.97 -0.31
C ILE A 244 -8.78 -29.07 -1.33
N ALA A 245 -7.70 -29.83 -1.14
CA ALA A 245 -7.35 -30.92 -2.03
C ALA A 245 -8.35 -32.09 -1.99
N ASN A 246 -8.85 -32.40 -0.78
CA ASN A 246 -9.85 -33.43 -0.54
C ASN A 246 -11.28 -32.97 -0.88
N GLN A 247 -11.47 -31.68 -1.18
CA GLN A 247 -12.76 -31.06 -1.42
C GLN A 247 -13.72 -31.13 -0.22
N ASP A 248 -13.17 -31.05 0.99
CA ASP A 248 -13.93 -31.14 2.24
C ASP A 248 -14.13 -29.75 2.87
N LEU A 249 -15.36 -29.25 2.81
CA LEU A 249 -15.74 -27.96 3.39
C LEU A 249 -15.64 -27.96 4.93
N ILE A 250 -15.98 -29.07 5.58
CA ILE A 250 -15.99 -29.15 7.05
C ILE A 250 -14.56 -29.12 7.56
N GLU A 251 -13.67 -29.92 6.96
CA GLU A 251 -12.23 -29.88 7.28
C GLU A 251 -11.62 -28.50 6.99
N ALA A 252 -12.00 -27.84 5.88
CA ALA A 252 -11.49 -26.52 5.54
C ALA A 252 -11.89 -25.46 6.58
N LEU A 253 -13.17 -25.42 6.97
CA LEU A 253 -13.65 -24.50 8.01
C LEU A 253 -13.05 -24.82 9.38
N THR A 254 -12.85 -26.10 9.70
CA THR A 254 -12.19 -26.53 10.94
C THR A 254 -10.72 -26.10 10.95
N ALA A 255 -10.01 -26.23 9.83
CA ALA A 255 -8.62 -25.78 9.70
C ALA A 255 -8.52 -24.25 9.87
N ILE A 256 -9.47 -23.49 9.34
CA ILE A 256 -9.55 -22.04 9.55
C ILE A 256 -9.77 -21.71 11.03
N ALA A 257 -10.81 -22.28 11.63
CA ALA A 257 -11.17 -22.01 13.03
C ALA A 257 -10.01 -22.35 13.98
N THR A 258 -9.43 -23.55 13.86
CA THR A 258 -8.29 -23.97 14.70
C THR A 258 -7.07 -23.07 14.55
N THR A 259 -6.78 -22.59 13.33
CA THR A 259 -5.63 -21.72 13.08
C THR A 259 -5.86 -20.30 13.63
N ILE A 260 -7.09 -19.79 13.54
CA ILE A 260 -7.46 -18.50 14.12
C ILE A 260 -7.52 -18.56 15.65
N ASP A 261 -8.05 -19.64 16.22
CA ASP A 261 -8.04 -19.90 17.67
C ASP A 261 -6.61 -19.97 18.23
N ALA A 262 -5.64 -20.38 17.41
CA ALA A 262 -4.20 -20.33 17.72
C ALA A 262 -3.58 -18.92 17.57
N GLY A 263 -4.38 -17.90 17.25
CA GLY A 263 -3.96 -16.50 17.17
C GLY A 263 -3.38 -16.08 15.82
N VAL A 264 -3.53 -16.88 14.76
CA VAL A 264 -3.09 -16.51 13.41
C VAL A 264 -4.11 -15.57 12.77
N ASP A 265 -3.63 -14.45 12.25
CA ASP A 265 -4.45 -13.51 11.49
C ASP A 265 -5.05 -14.18 10.23
N PRO A 266 -6.38 -14.07 9.96
CA PRO A 266 -7.03 -14.73 8.82
C PRO A 266 -6.44 -14.34 7.46
N LYS A 267 -5.95 -13.11 7.32
CA LYS A 267 -5.34 -12.63 6.09
C LYS A 267 -3.94 -13.22 5.89
N ASP A 268 -3.16 -13.39 6.97
CA ASP A 268 -1.91 -14.15 6.93
C ASP A 268 -2.15 -15.62 6.54
N LEU A 269 -3.15 -16.28 7.14
CA LEU A 269 -3.54 -17.65 6.76
C LEU A 269 -3.91 -17.74 5.28
N ALA A 270 -4.79 -16.87 4.78
CA ALA A 270 -5.19 -16.84 3.38
C ALA A 270 -4.02 -16.56 2.43
N TYR A 271 -3.10 -15.67 2.83
CA TYR A 271 -1.91 -15.35 2.05
C TYR A 271 -0.98 -16.56 1.93
N ARG A 272 -0.70 -17.25 3.04
CA ARG A 272 0.12 -18.47 3.07
C ARG A 272 -0.54 -19.61 2.30
N ALA A 273 -1.85 -19.81 2.44
CA ALA A 273 -2.61 -20.82 1.69
C ALA A 273 -2.56 -20.56 0.17
N THR A 274 -2.71 -19.30 -0.24
CA THR A 274 -2.57 -18.89 -1.66
C THR A 274 -1.18 -19.22 -2.20
N ARG A 275 -0.13 -18.94 -1.42
CA ARG A 275 1.26 -19.25 -1.79
C ARG A 275 1.48 -20.75 -1.93
N LYS A 276 1.04 -21.54 -0.95
CA LYS A 276 1.14 -23.00 -0.98
C LYS A 276 0.37 -23.62 -2.14
N LEU A 277 -0.85 -23.15 -2.43
CA LEU A 277 -1.63 -23.60 -3.60
C LEU A 277 -0.95 -23.28 -4.93
N ARG A 278 -0.28 -22.13 -5.03
CA ARG A 278 0.56 -21.79 -6.19
C ARG A 278 1.73 -22.75 -6.32
N ASP A 279 2.39 -23.09 -5.22
CA ASP A 279 3.50 -24.05 -5.22
C ASP A 279 3.03 -25.46 -5.62
N VAL A 280 1.85 -25.89 -5.13
CA VAL A 280 1.18 -27.12 -5.59
C VAL A 280 0.87 -27.06 -7.09
N PHE A 281 0.35 -25.94 -7.60
CA PHE A 281 0.04 -25.77 -9.03
C PHE A 281 1.30 -25.89 -9.90
N LEU A 282 2.38 -25.23 -9.51
CA LEU A 282 3.67 -25.25 -10.24
C LEU A 282 4.33 -26.63 -10.17
N ALA A 283 4.32 -27.28 -9.00
CA ALA A 283 4.83 -28.64 -8.82
C ALA A 283 4.07 -29.63 -9.71
N GLY A 284 2.73 -29.51 -9.80
CA GLY A 284 1.90 -30.31 -10.71
C GLY A 284 2.19 -30.09 -12.20
N ALA A 285 2.78 -28.94 -12.55
CA ALA A 285 3.25 -28.63 -13.91
C ALA A 285 4.72 -29.01 -14.16
N GLY A 286 5.42 -29.57 -13.15
CA GLY A 286 6.85 -29.88 -13.23
C GLY A 286 7.75 -28.64 -13.20
N VAL A 287 7.26 -27.49 -12.74
CA VAL A 287 8.01 -26.23 -12.66
C VAL A 287 8.44 -26.00 -11.22
N ASN A 288 9.75 -25.94 -10.96
CA ASN A 288 10.25 -25.45 -9.67
C ASN A 288 10.36 -23.92 -9.72
N SER A 289 9.69 -23.24 -8.79
CA SER A 289 9.73 -21.78 -8.64
C SER A 289 11.07 -21.26 -8.08
N GLY A 290 12.00 -22.16 -7.75
CA GLY A 290 13.28 -21.85 -7.09
C GLY A 290 13.13 -21.50 -5.62
N ARG A 291 11.91 -21.63 -5.07
CA ARG A 291 11.55 -21.34 -3.67
C ARG A 291 11.20 -22.59 -2.88
N ILE A 292 10.96 -23.70 -3.56
CA ILE A 292 10.60 -24.99 -2.99
C ILE A 292 11.87 -25.84 -2.94
N SER A 293 12.16 -26.45 -1.79
CA SER A 293 13.29 -27.37 -1.68
C SER A 293 13.07 -28.63 -2.55
N GLU A 294 14.15 -29.25 -3.02
CA GLU A 294 14.04 -30.53 -3.75
C GLU A 294 13.36 -31.64 -2.91
N ALA A 295 13.42 -31.52 -1.58
CA ALA A 295 12.79 -32.45 -0.66
C ALA A 295 11.25 -32.30 -0.57
N GLU A 296 10.72 -31.10 -0.76
CA GLU A 296 9.26 -30.83 -0.67
C GLU A 296 8.53 -31.04 -2.00
N LEU A 297 9.25 -30.99 -3.12
CA LEU A 297 8.72 -31.17 -4.47
C LEU A 297 7.84 -32.43 -4.63
N PRO A 298 8.25 -33.62 -4.15
CA PRO A 298 7.42 -34.83 -4.25
C PRO A 298 6.08 -34.71 -3.52
N ALA A 299 6.07 -34.15 -2.30
CA ALA A 299 4.85 -34.00 -1.51
C ALA A 299 3.87 -33.00 -2.15
N LEU A 300 4.38 -31.90 -2.69
CA LEU A 300 3.56 -30.93 -3.43
C LEU A 300 3.02 -31.49 -4.73
N ALA A 301 3.81 -32.30 -5.45
CA ALA A 301 3.35 -32.98 -6.66
C ALA A 301 2.25 -34.02 -6.36
N GLU A 302 2.35 -34.72 -5.22
CA GLU A 302 1.30 -35.63 -4.76
C GLU A 302 -0.01 -34.88 -4.44
N LEU A 303 0.06 -33.77 -3.69
CA LEU A 303 -1.07 -32.87 -3.49
C LEU A 303 -1.68 -32.39 -4.82
N ALA A 304 -0.84 -32.00 -5.77
CA ALA A 304 -1.27 -31.55 -7.09
C ALA A 304 -2.00 -32.65 -7.87
N SER A 305 -1.63 -33.93 -7.66
CA SER A 305 -2.29 -35.07 -8.30
C SER A 305 -3.69 -35.36 -7.75
N ARG A 306 -3.95 -35.02 -6.48
CA ARG A 306 -5.26 -35.12 -5.84
C ARG A 306 -6.19 -33.96 -6.23
N MET A 307 -5.62 -32.83 -6.62
CA MET A 307 -6.36 -31.63 -7.04
C MET A 307 -6.61 -31.59 -8.54
N THR A 308 -7.82 -31.19 -8.95
CA THR A 308 -8.02 -30.81 -10.36
C THR A 308 -7.37 -29.44 -10.61
N ARG A 309 -6.81 -29.24 -11.82
CA ARG A 309 -6.27 -27.92 -12.23
C ARG A 309 -7.31 -26.81 -12.08
N THR A 310 -8.55 -27.09 -12.46
CA THR A 310 -9.67 -26.14 -12.33
C THR A 310 -9.93 -25.77 -10.86
N MET A 311 -9.91 -26.73 -9.93
CA MET A 311 -10.09 -26.45 -8.51
C MET A 311 -8.97 -25.58 -7.96
N ASN A 312 -7.70 -25.89 -8.28
CA ASN A 312 -6.56 -25.10 -7.80
C ASN A 312 -6.63 -23.65 -8.33
N VAL A 313 -6.89 -23.47 -9.63
CA VAL A 313 -7.07 -22.13 -10.23
C VAL A 313 -8.22 -21.37 -9.57
N ARG A 314 -9.38 -22.02 -9.37
CA ARG A 314 -10.53 -21.40 -8.68
C ARG A 314 -10.17 -21.01 -7.25
N ALA A 315 -9.44 -21.85 -6.50
CA ALA A 315 -8.99 -21.55 -5.15
C ALA A 315 -8.05 -20.34 -5.13
N LEU A 316 -7.08 -20.27 -6.05
CA LEU A 316 -6.16 -19.14 -6.20
C LEU A 316 -6.87 -17.83 -6.53
N GLU A 317 -7.82 -17.85 -7.48
CA GLU A 317 -8.60 -16.66 -7.85
C GLU A 317 -9.46 -16.16 -6.69
N LEU A 318 -10.10 -17.09 -5.98
CA LEU A 318 -11.03 -16.77 -4.91
C LEU A 318 -10.28 -16.24 -3.67
N LEU A 319 -9.19 -16.91 -3.26
CA LEU A 319 -8.30 -16.44 -2.21
C LEU A 319 -7.63 -15.10 -2.56
N GLY A 320 -7.21 -14.92 -3.82
CA GLY A 320 -6.67 -13.66 -4.31
C GLY A 320 -7.65 -12.50 -4.20
N ARG A 321 -8.94 -12.73 -4.49
CA ARG A 321 -10.01 -11.73 -4.31
C ARG A 321 -10.23 -11.41 -2.83
N VAL A 322 -10.38 -12.42 -1.98
CA VAL A 322 -10.67 -12.17 -0.56
C VAL A 322 -9.52 -11.52 0.20
N LEU A 323 -8.26 -11.71 -0.22
CA LEU A 323 -7.12 -10.95 0.33
C LEU A 323 -7.26 -9.43 0.13
N VAL A 324 -7.95 -9.00 -0.93
CA VAL A 324 -8.31 -7.60 -1.15
C VAL A 324 -9.47 -7.21 -0.26
N ASP A 325 -10.54 -7.99 -0.26
CA ASP A 325 -11.78 -7.70 0.48
C ASP A 325 -11.54 -7.63 2.00
N MET A 326 -10.69 -8.52 2.54
CA MET A 326 -10.31 -8.54 3.95
C MET A 326 -9.64 -7.25 4.42
N ARG A 327 -9.05 -6.43 3.55
CA ARG A 327 -8.44 -5.14 3.96
C ARG A 327 -9.46 -4.13 4.48
N GLN A 328 -10.71 -4.27 4.08
CA GLN A 328 -11.79 -3.32 4.43
C GLN A 328 -12.92 -4.00 5.20
N SER A 329 -12.79 -5.29 5.52
CA SER A 329 -13.82 -6.04 6.24
C SER A 329 -13.67 -5.86 7.75
N PRO A 330 -14.77 -5.60 8.50
CA PRO A 330 -14.75 -5.62 9.96
C PRO A 330 -14.53 -7.03 10.52
N ASP A 331 -14.89 -8.06 9.75
CA ASP A 331 -14.67 -9.46 10.10
C ASP A 331 -13.93 -10.18 8.94
N PRO A 332 -12.59 -10.28 8.98
CA PRO A 332 -11.81 -10.97 7.97
C PRO A 332 -12.02 -12.49 7.94
N GLN A 333 -12.38 -13.10 9.08
CA GLN A 333 -12.62 -14.54 9.17
C GLN A 333 -13.87 -14.92 8.38
N LEU A 334 -14.97 -14.20 8.57
CA LEU A 334 -16.21 -14.43 7.82
C LEU A 334 -16.00 -14.37 6.30
N VAL A 335 -15.15 -13.45 5.84
CA VAL A 335 -14.81 -13.31 4.42
C VAL A 335 -14.08 -14.56 3.91
N LEU A 336 -13.16 -15.12 4.70
CA LEU A 336 -12.43 -16.35 4.38
C LEU A 336 -13.33 -17.59 4.44
N ASP A 337 -14.22 -17.70 5.43
CA ASP A 337 -15.17 -18.81 5.54
C ASP A 337 -16.12 -18.84 4.35
N LEU A 338 -16.68 -17.68 3.98
CA LEU A 338 -17.51 -17.55 2.79
C LEU A 338 -16.74 -17.88 1.51
N ALA A 339 -15.43 -17.63 1.49
CA ALA A 339 -14.56 -18.01 0.40
C ALA A 339 -14.54 -19.53 0.20
N MET A 340 -14.37 -20.29 1.29
CA MET A 340 -14.39 -21.75 1.26
C MET A 340 -15.75 -22.30 0.84
N VAL A 341 -16.85 -21.75 1.38
CA VAL A 341 -18.20 -22.13 0.97
C VAL A 341 -18.40 -21.92 -0.54
N ARG A 342 -17.96 -20.78 -1.08
CA ARG A 342 -18.04 -20.48 -2.52
C ARG A 342 -17.11 -21.34 -3.37
N LEU A 343 -15.97 -21.77 -2.84
CA LEU A 343 -15.04 -22.64 -3.54
C LEU A 343 -15.64 -24.03 -3.77
N PHE A 344 -16.25 -24.60 -2.74
CA PHE A 344 -16.89 -25.93 -2.80
C PHE A 344 -18.32 -25.89 -3.31
N ALA A 345 -18.95 -24.71 -3.42
CA ALA A 345 -20.24 -24.58 -4.08
C ALA A 345 -20.15 -25.05 -5.54
N ALA A 346 -21.07 -25.95 -5.91
CA ALA A 346 -21.27 -26.34 -7.30
C ALA A 346 -21.47 -25.09 -8.16
N PRO A 347 -20.83 -24.99 -9.34
CA PRO A 347 -21.13 -23.90 -10.25
C PRO A 347 -22.63 -23.96 -10.55
N ILE A 348 -23.36 -22.91 -10.19
CA ILE A 348 -24.73 -22.74 -10.63
C ILE A 348 -24.62 -22.64 -12.15
N GLN A 349 -24.98 -23.70 -12.85
CA GLN A 349 -25.26 -23.60 -14.27
C GLN A 349 -26.49 -22.71 -14.36
N THR A 350 -26.27 -21.42 -14.61
CA THR A 350 -27.31 -20.60 -15.22
C THR A 350 -27.63 -21.26 -16.55
N GLU A 351 -28.71 -22.02 -16.57
CA GLU A 351 -29.36 -22.51 -17.78
C GLU A 351 -29.78 -21.30 -18.62
N THR A 352 -28.86 -20.80 -19.43
CA THR A 352 -29.17 -19.96 -20.57
C THR A 352 -28.79 -20.71 -21.83
N ALA A 353 -29.68 -21.61 -22.25
CA ALA A 353 -29.85 -21.93 -23.66
C ALA A 353 -31.27 -22.48 -23.91
N PRO A 354 -32.06 -21.87 -24.83
CA PRO A 354 -33.19 -22.57 -25.42
C PRO A 354 -32.68 -23.63 -26.40
N ASN A 355 -33.28 -24.82 -26.29
CA ASN A 355 -33.16 -25.95 -27.20
C ASN A 355 -33.03 -25.54 -28.68
N THR A 356 -32.00 -26.02 -29.36
CA THR A 356 -32.15 -26.56 -30.71
C THR A 356 -31.21 -27.74 -30.90
N SER A 357 -31.82 -28.86 -31.30
CA SER A 357 -31.21 -30.13 -31.62
C SER A 357 -30.42 -30.07 -32.93
N GLN A 358 -29.30 -30.78 -32.99
CA GLN A 358 -29.04 -31.85 -33.97
C GLN A 358 -27.70 -32.53 -33.69
N GLY A 359 -27.72 -33.86 -33.78
CA GLY A 359 -26.70 -34.73 -33.22
C GLY A 359 -25.45 -34.93 -34.07
N SER A 360 -24.43 -35.48 -33.42
CA SER A 360 -23.48 -36.40 -34.04
C SER A 360 -22.85 -37.26 -32.95
N THR A 361 -23.13 -38.57 -33.02
CA THR A 361 -22.51 -39.59 -32.20
C THR A 361 -21.08 -39.85 -32.67
N ALA A 362 -20.10 -39.39 -31.91
CA ALA A 362 -18.71 -39.86 -32.00
C ALA A 362 -18.19 -40.21 -30.61
N ARG A 363 -18.31 -41.50 -30.27
CA ARG A 363 -17.68 -42.14 -29.13
C ARG A 363 -16.15 -42.08 -29.32
N ARG A 364 -15.44 -41.38 -28.43
CA ARG A 364 -13.98 -41.47 -28.29
C ARG A 364 -13.67 -41.99 -26.89
N GLU A 365 -12.96 -43.12 -26.85
CA GLU A 365 -12.45 -43.75 -25.64
C GLU A 365 -11.35 -42.89 -24.97
N PRO A 366 -11.17 -42.98 -23.64
CA PRO A 366 -10.09 -42.31 -22.93
C PRO A 366 -8.81 -43.16 -22.95
N GLY A 367 -7.72 -42.63 -23.51
CA GLY A 367 -6.43 -43.31 -23.51
C GLY A 367 -5.25 -42.34 -23.59
N ALA A 368 -4.64 -42.04 -22.43
CA ALA A 368 -3.20 -41.98 -22.18
C ALA A 368 -2.95 -41.44 -20.76
N LYS A 369 -2.18 -42.16 -19.94
CA LYS A 369 -1.87 -41.77 -18.55
C LYS A 369 -0.78 -40.67 -18.54
N PRO A 370 -0.93 -39.61 -17.71
CA PRO A 370 0.02 -38.48 -17.64
C PRO A 370 1.47 -38.85 -17.27
N ALA A 371 1.68 -40.00 -16.62
CA ALA A 371 3.01 -40.48 -16.24
C ALA A 371 3.92 -40.77 -17.45
N GLU A 372 3.35 -41.06 -18.61
CA GLU A 372 4.09 -41.37 -19.83
C GLU A 372 4.53 -40.08 -20.55
N GLN A 373 3.71 -39.03 -20.47
CA GLN A 373 4.06 -37.69 -20.96
C GLN A 373 5.16 -37.03 -20.13
N ALA A 374 5.18 -37.26 -18.81
CA ALA A 374 6.26 -36.80 -17.92
C ALA A 374 7.60 -37.50 -18.23
N ARG A 375 7.57 -38.80 -18.57
CA ARG A 375 8.78 -39.54 -18.99
C ARG A 375 9.28 -39.10 -20.37
N ALA A 376 8.39 -38.74 -21.29
CA ALA A 376 8.75 -38.22 -22.61
C ALA A 376 9.38 -36.82 -22.53
N ALA A 377 8.90 -35.96 -21.63
CA ALA A 377 9.47 -34.62 -21.43
C ALA A 377 10.89 -34.65 -20.83
N LEU A 378 11.18 -35.61 -19.94
CA LEU A 378 12.52 -35.83 -19.37
C LEU A 378 13.54 -36.36 -20.39
N ALA A 379 13.07 -37.11 -21.41
CA ALA A 379 13.92 -37.61 -22.48
C ALA A 379 14.33 -36.51 -23.49
N ALA A 380 13.55 -35.42 -23.59
CA ALA A 380 13.80 -34.30 -24.50
C ALA A 380 14.85 -33.29 -23.99
N LEU A 381 15.36 -33.46 -22.76
CA LEU A 381 16.34 -32.56 -22.14
C LEU A 381 17.81 -33.03 -22.29
N GLN A 382 18.08 -34.07 -23.09
CA GLN A 382 19.46 -34.43 -23.45
C GLN A 382 19.90 -33.66 -24.71
N PRO A 383 21.09 -33.03 -24.70
CA PRO A 383 21.55 -32.23 -25.84
C PRO A 383 22.03 -33.13 -26.98
N GLU A 384 21.33 -33.09 -28.11
CA GLU A 384 21.76 -33.71 -29.35
C GLU A 384 22.55 -32.70 -30.20
N LYS A 385 23.69 -33.16 -30.73
CA LYS A 385 24.75 -32.38 -31.39
C LYS A 385 24.27 -31.75 -32.72
N GLU A 386 24.68 -30.50 -32.92
CA GLU A 386 24.65 -29.75 -34.19
C GLU A 386 25.36 -30.47 -35.34
N PRO A 387 24.92 -30.22 -36.57
CA PRO A 387 25.87 -29.93 -37.63
C PRO A 387 25.57 -28.60 -38.36
N GLU A 388 26.67 -27.92 -38.65
CA GLU A 388 26.83 -26.69 -39.44
C GLU A 388 26.27 -26.80 -40.86
N THR A 389 25.81 -25.69 -41.45
CA THR A 389 26.39 -25.08 -42.68
C THR A 389 25.54 -23.92 -43.24
N GLY A 390 26.22 -22.85 -43.67
CA GLY A 390 25.88 -22.12 -44.90
C GLY A 390 25.27 -20.71 -44.82
N THR A 391 26.12 -19.69 -44.87
CA THR A 391 25.82 -18.34 -45.44
C THR A 391 26.17 -18.33 -46.95
N PRO A 392 25.92 -17.28 -47.79
CA PRO A 392 25.30 -15.95 -47.58
C PRO A 392 24.31 -15.45 -48.69
N LYS A 393 23.58 -14.34 -48.47
CA LYS A 393 23.59 -13.13 -49.35
C LYS A 393 22.69 -11.97 -48.86
N SER A 394 23.21 -10.78 -49.13
CA SER A 394 22.78 -9.41 -48.80
C SER A 394 21.57 -8.89 -49.59
N LYS A 395 20.70 -8.08 -48.95
CA LYS A 395 20.09 -6.88 -49.54
C LYS A 395 19.44 -5.92 -48.52
N ALA A 396 19.89 -4.66 -48.59
CA ALA A 396 19.21 -3.37 -48.41
C ALA A 396 18.47 -3.00 -47.10
N ALA A 397 18.85 -1.82 -46.58
CA ALA A 397 18.28 -1.09 -45.46
C ALA A 397 16.93 -0.41 -45.78
N PRO A 398 16.03 -0.21 -44.79
CA PRO A 398 14.90 0.72 -44.89
C PRO A 398 15.24 2.10 -44.28
N ALA A 399 14.80 3.14 -44.98
CA ALA A 399 14.96 4.55 -44.65
C ALA A 399 13.91 5.08 -43.63
N ALA A 400 14.29 6.18 -42.98
CA ALA A 400 13.54 6.94 -41.97
C ALA A 400 12.34 7.74 -42.56
N PRO A 401 11.34 8.09 -41.73
CA PRO A 401 10.19 8.90 -42.16
C PRO A 401 10.52 10.41 -42.24
N PRO A 402 9.83 11.18 -43.11
CA PRO A 402 10.07 12.62 -43.28
C PRO A 402 9.37 13.52 -42.22
N PRO A 403 9.83 14.77 -42.06
CA PRO A 403 9.40 15.70 -40.99
C PRO A 403 8.12 16.49 -41.35
N PRO A 404 7.45 17.12 -40.37
CA PRO A 404 6.32 18.02 -40.61
C PRO A 404 6.80 19.44 -40.94
N ASP A 405 6.20 20.05 -41.98
CA ASP A 405 6.40 21.44 -42.37
C ASP A 405 5.42 22.39 -41.65
N ASP A 406 5.99 23.46 -41.11
CA ASP A 406 5.33 24.66 -40.59
C ASP A 406 5.00 25.64 -41.73
N THR A 407 3.75 26.11 -41.79
CA THR A 407 3.45 27.45 -42.31
C THR A 407 2.33 28.11 -41.52
N ALA A 408 2.66 29.24 -40.87
CA ALA A 408 1.78 30.28 -40.34
C ALA A 408 0.96 30.92 -41.49
N ASN A 409 -0.19 31.59 -41.33
CA ASN A 409 -0.63 32.59 -40.34
C ASN A 409 -2.16 32.88 -40.57
N PRO A 410 -2.77 33.95 -40.02
CA PRO A 410 -3.72 33.97 -38.91
C PRO A 410 -5.20 34.13 -39.33
N THR A 411 -6.15 33.63 -38.53
CA THR A 411 -7.58 33.90 -38.74
C THR A 411 -8.22 34.56 -37.51
N GLN A 412 -8.82 35.73 -37.77
CA GLN A 412 -9.67 36.54 -36.91
C GLN A 412 -10.92 35.79 -36.39
N PRO A 413 -11.58 36.31 -35.33
CA PRO A 413 -12.67 35.63 -34.65
C PRO A 413 -14.01 35.78 -35.38
N PRO A 414 -14.90 34.78 -35.38
CA PRO A 414 -16.33 35.00 -35.54
C PRO A 414 -16.92 35.32 -34.16
N GLY A 415 -17.72 36.36 -33.95
CA GLY A 415 -18.74 36.87 -34.85
C GLY A 415 -20.09 36.29 -34.41
N THR A 416 -20.82 37.08 -33.63
CA THR A 416 -22.21 36.89 -33.18
C THR A 416 -23.15 36.49 -34.32
N SER A 417 -23.94 35.43 -34.10
CA SER A 417 -25.13 35.09 -34.88
C SER A 417 -26.27 34.68 -33.93
N GLN A 418 -27.47 35.12 -34.29
CA GLN A 418 -28.71 35.31 -33.54
C GLN A 418 -29.40 34.05 -32.98
N PRO A 419 -30.40 34.22 -32.09
CA PRO A 419 -31.05 33.14 -31.35
C PRO A 419 -32.11 32.43 -32.19
N ASP A 420 -32.13 31.10 -32.12
CA ASP A 420 -33.17 30.26 -32.70
C ASP A 420 -34.38 30.26 -31.75
N GLU A 421 -35.44 30.96 -32.16
CA GLU A 421 -36.78 30.90 -31.58
C GLU A 421 -37.39 29.53 -31.86
N SER A 422 -37.42 28.66 -30.85
CA SER A 422 -38.58 27.79 -30.55
C SER A 422 -38.23 26.79 -29.45
N ARG A 423 -38.18 27.25 -28.20
CA ARG A 423 -38.40 26.37 -27.06
C ARG A 423 -39.41 27.03 -26.13
N VAL A 424 -40.55 26.38 -26.01
CA VAL A 424 -41.67 26.80 -25.17
C VAL A 424 -41.19 26.78 -23.72
N VAL A 425 -40.87 27.95 -23.17
CA VAL A 425 -40.59 28.13 -21.74
C VAL A 425 -41.91 27.93 -21.00
N ARG A 426 -42.01 26.86 -20.20
CA ARG A 426 -43.09 26.72 -19.22
C ARG A 426 -42.92 27.80 -18.15
N ALA A 427 -44.03 28.43 -17.75
CA ALA A 427 -44.04 29.36 -16.63
C ALA A 427 -43.62 28.63 -15.33
N PRO A 428 -42.86 29.28 -14.44
CA PRO A 428 -42.33 28.66 -13.23
C PRO A 428 -43.41 28.64 -12.15
N GLU A 429 -44.34 27.67 -12.21
CA GLU A 429 -45.22 27.40 -11.07
C GLU A 429 -45.25 25.88 -10.81
N ASP A 430 -44.85 25.53 -9.59
CA ASP A 430 -44.84 24.21 -8.93
C ASP A 430 -43.81 23.16 -9.40
N LEU A 431 -42.51 23.45 -9.28
CA LEU A 431 -41.49 22.40 -9.19
C LEU A 431 -41.56 21.77 -7.79
N SER A 432 -41.94 20.49 -7.70
CA SER A 432 -41.95 19.79 -6.41
C SER A 432 -40.55 19.38 -5.96
N ILE A 433 -40.31 19.36 -4.64
CA ILE A 433 -39.04 18.89 -4.05
C ILE A 433 -38.69 17.47 -4.52
N GLY A 434 -39.71 16.61 -4.68
CA GLY A 434 -39.54 15.24 -5.15
C GLY A 434 -39.00 15.16 -6.58
N GLU A 435 -39.58 15.93 -7.50
CA GLU A 435 -39.13 15.95 -8.91
C GLU A 435 -37.70 16.47 -9.05
N VAL A 436 -37.34 17.52 -8.30
CA VAL A 436 -35.98 18.09 -8.34
C VAL A 436 -34.98 17.13 -7.70
N SER A 437 -35.34 16.45 -6.61
CA SER A 437 -34.48 15.45 -5.96
C SER A 437 -34.22 14.25 -6.88
N ASP A 438 -35.23 13.75 -7.60
CA ASP A 438 -35.08 12.64 -8.54
C ASP A 438 -34.23 13.03 -9.76
N VAL A 439 -34.47 14.21 -10.34
CA VAL A 439 -33.66 14.76 -11.44
C VAL A 439 -32.22 14.97 -10.98
N TRP A 440 -32.01 15.44 -9.74
CA TRP A 440 -30.70 15.60 -9.15
C TRP A 440 -29.94 14.28 -9.06
N GLN A 441 -30.54 13.24 -8.47
CA GLN A 441 -29.88 11.96 -8.22
C GLN A 441 -29.63 11.16 -9.50
N HIS A 442 -30.61 11.12 -10.41
CA HIS A 442 -30.57 10.20 -11.55
C HIS A 442 -30.13 10.83 -12.87
N LYS A 443 -30.20 12.16 -13.01
CA LYS A 443 -29.88 12.85 -14.27
C LYS A 443 -28.74 13.84 -14.13
N VAL A 444 -28.72 14.66 -13.08
CA VAL A 444 -27.70 15.71 -12.91
C VAL A 444 -26.39 15.13 -12.40
N LEU A 445 -26.38 14.44 -11.25
CA LEU A 445 -25.16 13.87 -10.66
C LEU A 445 -24.32 13.00 -11.62
N PRO A 446 -24.91 12.16 -12.50
CA PRO A 446 -24.13 11.34 -13.43
C PRO A 446 -23.44 12.13 -14.56
N VAL A 447 -24.00 13.27 -14.96
CA VAL A 447 -23.54 14.08 -16.11
C VAL A 447 -22.51 15.14 -15.68
N LEU A 448 -22.46 15.47 -14.38
CA LEU A 448 -21.45 16.37 -13.82
C LEU A 448 -20.03 15.86 -14.05
N THR A 449 -19.08 16.80 -14.15
CA THR A 449 -17.65 16.46 -14.20
C THR A 449 -17.24 15.65 -12.97
N ALA A 450 -16.22 14.80 -13.09
CA ALA A 450 -15.76 13.95 -11.96
C ALA A 450 -15.48 14.76 -10.67
N LYS A 451 -14.99 16.00 -10.83
CA LYS A 451 -14.73 16.95 -9.73
C LYS A 451 -16.02 17.49 -9.10
N ALA A 452 -17.01 17.88 -9.91
CA ALA A 452 -18.29 18.39 -9.41
C ALA A 452 -19.11 17.26 -8.77
N ARG A 453 -19.18 16.08 -9.41
CA ARG A 453 -19.88 14.90 -8.87
C ARG A 453 -19.35 14.50 -7.49
N ALA A 454 -18.04 14.45 -7.29
CA ALA A 454 -17.45 14.10 -6.00
C ALA A 454 -17.80 15.10 -4.87
N ARG A 455 -17.99 16.38 -5.21
CA ARG A 455 -18.34 17.42 -4.23
C ARG A 455 -19.85 17.49 -3.97
N PHE A 456 -20.67 17.16 -4.94
CA PHE A 456 -22.12 17.32 -4.85
C PHE A 456 -22.87 16.01 -4.54
N GLN A 457 -22.18 14.86 -4.52
CA GLN A 457 -22.79 13.56 -4.18
C GLN A 457 -23.44 13.51 -2.79
N VAL A 458 -22.93 14.31 -1.84
CA VAL A 458 -23.47 14.41 -0.47
C VAL A 458 -24.51 15.52 -0.31
N ALA A 459 -24.79 16.30 -1.36
CA ALA A 459 -25.74 17.39 -1.32
C ALA A 459 -27.18 16.87 -1.38
N LYS A 460 -28.03 17.34 -0.47
CA LYS A 460 -29.46 16.99 -0.42
C LYS A 460 -30.30 18.21 -0.78
N VAL A 461 -31.27 18.04 -1.67
CA VAL A 461 -32.25 19.09 -1.95
C VAL A 461 -33.24 19.12 -0.78
N ILE A 462 -33.39 20.28 -0.15
CA ILE A 462 -34.22 20.46 1.05
C ILE A 462 -35.42 21.36 0.83
N ASP A 463 -35.34 22.29 -0.13
CA ASP A 463 -36.42 23.22 -0.43
C ASP A 463 -36.36 23.62 -1.91
N VAL A 464 -37.53 23.81 -2.52
CA VAL A 464 -37.69 24.27 -3.89
C VAL A 464 -38.82 25.28 -3.89
N SER A 465 -38.51 26.55 -4.13
CA SER A 465 -39.48 27.65 -4.13
C SER A 465 -39.08 28.70 -5.18
N ASP A 466 -40.05 29.20 -5.96
CA ASP A 466 -39.87 30.29 -6.94
C ASP A 466 -38.65 30.13 -7.88
N GLY A 467 -38.36 28.91 -8.34
CA GLY A 467 -37.20 28.61 -9.20
C GLY A 467 -35.85 28.59 -8.48
N ARG A 468 -35.85 28.64 -7.13
CA ARG A 468 -34.68 28.44 -6.28
C ARG A 468 -34.66 27.05 -5.68
N VAL A 469 -33.51 26.37 -5.77
CA VAL A 469 -33.27 25.06 -5.17
C VAL A 469 -32.28 25.22 -4.03
N ARG A 470 -32.74 25.00 -2.80
CA ARG A 470 -31.88 25.01 -1.62
C ARG A 470 -31.32 23.62 -1.38
N MET A 471 -30.00 23.53 -1.23
CA MET A 471 -29.28 22.29 -1.03
C MET A 471 -28.48 22.31 0.27
N GLU A 472 -28.64 21.28 1.08
CA GLU A 472 -27.91 21.08 2.32
C GLU A 472 -26.62 20.27 2.07
N LEU A 473 -25.52 20.76 2.64
CA LEU A 473 -24.19 20.17 2.61
C LEU A 473 -23.68 19.89 4.03
N PRO A 474 -22.77 18.91 4.23
CA PRO A 474 -22.46 18.39 5.57
C PRO A 474 -21.79 19.37 6.56
N ASN A 475 -21.10 20.41 6.08
CA ASN A 475 -20.47 21.42 6.92
C ASN A 475 -20.10 22.68 6.12
N GLU A 476 -19.74 23.75 6.83
CA GLU A 476 -19.43 25.06 6.27
C GLU A 476 -18.24 25.04 5.30
N ILE A 477 -17.18 24.30 5.65
CA ILE A 477 -15.99 24.14 4.80
C ILE A 477 -16.35 23.48 3.46
N HIS A 478 -17.29 22.52 3.48
CA HIS A 478 -17.75 21.83 2.29
C HIS A 478 -18.65 22.73 1.44
N ARG A 479 -19.52 23.54 2.07
CA ARG A 479 -20.34 24.56 1.39
C ARG A 479 -19.47 25.55 0.60
N GLU A 480 -18.44 26.13 1.22
CA GLU A 480 -17.53 27.07 0.56
C GLU A 480 -16.82 26.46 -0.67
N ARG A 481 -16.44 25.18 -0.59
CA ARG A 481 -15.81 24.46 -1.70
C ARG A 481 -16.79 24.16 -2.83
N CYS A 482 -18.07 23.97 -2.51
CA CYS A 482 -19.13 23.75 -3.49
C CYS A 482 -19.57 25.05 -4.17
N GLU A 483 -19.52 26.20 -3.48
CA GLU A 483 -19.88 27.52 -4.03
C GLU A 483 -19.08 27.86 -5.30
N GLN A 484 -17.81 27.47 -5.36
CA GLN A 484 -16.93 27.68 -6.53
C GLN A 484 -17.39 26.95 -7.80
N LEU A 485 -18.24 25.92 -7.66
CA LEU A 485 -18.76 25.10 -8.77
C LEU A 485 -20.28 25.22 -8.89
N LYS A 486 -20.88 26.22 -8.24
CA LYS A 486 -22.31 26.48 -8.24
C LYS A 486 -22.87 26.71 -9.66
N GLY A 487 -22.12 27.40 -10.52
CA GLY A 487 -22.53 27.63 -11.90
C GLY A 487 -22.67 26.33 -12.73
N ASP A 488 -21.88 25.29 -12.42
CA ASP A 488 -21.97 24.01 -13.13
C ASP A 488 -23.28 23.27 -12.80
N ILE A 489 -23.74 23.36 -11.55
CA ILE A 489 -24.98 22.72 -11.11
C ILE A 489 -26.21 23.49 -11.58
N GLU A 490 -26.18 24.83 -11.55
CA GLU A 490 -27.28 25.68 -12.03
C GLU A 490 -27.53 25.47 -13.52
N LYS A 491 -26.45 25.39 -14.30
CA LYS A 491 -26.53 25.08 -15.72
C LYS A 491 -27.12 23.69 -15.96
N ALA A 492 -26.63 22.66 -15.27
CA ALA A 492 -27.11 21.30 -15.44
C ALA A 492 -28.57 21.12 -14.99
N LEU A 493 -28.98 21.75 -13.90
CA LEU A 493 -30.38 21.76 -13.44
C LEU A 493 -31.28 22.52 -14.41
N SER A 494 -30.84 23.67 -14.90
CA SER A 494 -31.63 24.48 -15.84
C SER A 494 -31.81 23.78 -17.20
N GLU A 495 -30.78 23.07 -17.68
CA GLU A 495 -30.86 22.25 -18.89
C GLU A 495 -31.82 21.06 -18.74
N MET A 496 -31.82 20.40 -17.57
CA MET A 496 -32.61 19.18 -17.33
C MET A 496 -34.07 19.48 -16.96
N LEU A 497 -34.33 20.61 -16.30
CA LEU A 497 -35.67 21.05 -15.89
C LEU A 497 -36.32 22.02 -16.88
N GLU A 498 -35.61 22.38 -17.96
CA GLU A 498 -36.03 23.32 -19.00
C GLU A 498 -36.55 24.67 -18.44
N THR A 499 -36.03 25.08 -17.28
CA THR A 499 -36.46 26.24 -16.50
C THR A 499 -35.22 26.89 -15.88
N SER A 500 -35.20 28.22 -15.72
CA SER A 500 -34.09 28.89 -15.04
C SER A 500 -34.09 28.54 -13.55
N VAL A 501 -33.03 27.90 -13.06
CA VAL A 501 -32.90 27.50 -11.66
C VAL A 501 -31.71 28.20 -11.00
N GLU A 502 -31.97 28.92 -9.91
CA GLU A 502 -30.94 29.44 -9.00
C GLU A 502 -30.72 28.44 -7.87
N THR A 503 -29.48 28.25 -7.41
CA THR A 503 -29.18 27.32 -6.31
C THR A 503 -28.69 28.04 -5.06
N GLU A 504 -29.18 27.64 -3.90
CA GLU A 504 -28.73 28.15 -2.61
C GLU A 504 -28.09 27.01 -1.82
N LEU A 505 -26.80 27.13 -1.49
CA LEU A 505 -26.09 26.11 -0.72
C LEU A 505 -26.12 26.51 0.75
N ILE A 506 -26.57 25.61 1.62
CA ILE A 506 -26.49 25.76 3.07
C ILE A 506 -25.67 24.64 3.69
N ALA A 507 -25.02 24.91 4.81
CA ALA A 507 -24.37 23.90 5.62
C ALA A 507 -25.32 23.44 6.74
N SER A 508 -25.34 22.14 7.03
CA SER A 508 -25.97 21.65 8.25
C SER A 508 -25.20 22.17 9.47
N GLU A 509 -25.89 22.78 10.44
CA GLU A 509 -25.29 23.14 11.73
C GLU A 509 -24.72 21.89 12.43
N GLU A 510 -23.51 21.99 12.97
CA GLU A 510 -22.80 20.88 13.63
C GLU A 510 -23.64 20.28 14.77
N LYS A 511 -24.28 19.13 14.52
CA LYS A 511 -24.47 18.13 15.56
C LYS A 511 -23.21 17.29 15.62
N ALA A 512 -22.52 17.35 16.77
CA ALA A 512 -21.40 16.47 17.08
C ALA A 512 -21.77 15.01 16.80
N PRO A 513 -20.86 14.19 16.24
CA PRO A 513 -21.18 12.82 15.90
C PRO A 513 -21.54 12.04 17.17
N GLU A 514 -22.76 11.51 17.19
CA GLU A 514 -23.23 10.58 18.22
C GLU A 514 -22.30 9.36 18.24
N SER A 515 -21.58 9.23 19.35
CA SER A 515 -20.85 8.02 19.68
C SER A 515 -21.89 6.93 19.92
N ASN A 516 -21.77 5.86 19.14
CA ASN A 516 -22.60 4.68 19.27
C ASN A 516 -22.10 3.87 20.47
N ASP A 517 -22.43 4.33 21.67
CA ASP A 517 -22.27 3.60 22.92
C ASP A 517 -23.43 4.00 23.83
N GLN A 518 -24.52 3.24 23.77
CA GLN A 518 -25.04 2.53 24.95
C GLN A 518 -26.34 1.80 24.65
N ILE A 519 -26.27 0.49 24.82
CA ILE A 519 -27.38 -0.36 25.20
C ILE A 519 -27.91 0.14 26.56
N GLN A 520 -29.14 0.64 26.54
CA GLN A 520 -30.14 0.76 27.61
C GLN A 520 -29.69 0.73 29.09
N SER A 521 -29.94 1.83 29.80
CA SER A 521 -30.50 1.75 31.15
C SER A 521 -31.44 2.93 31.43
N THR A 522 -32.72 2.61 31.63
CA THR A 522 -33.79 3.47 32.12
C THR A 522 -33.51 3.90 33.57
N THR A 523 -33.39 5.19 33.88
CA THR A 523 -33.83 5.79 35.16
C THR A 523 -33.97 7.31 34.98
N GLU A 524 -35.04 7.88 35.50
CA GLU A 524 -35.45 9.29 35.44
C GLU A 524 -34.40 10.22 36.09
N GLU A 525 -34.02 11.32 35.41
CA GLU A 525 -33.15 12.36 35.96
C GLU A 525 -33.96 13.27 36.90
N GLU A 526 -33.75 13.10 38.21
CA GLU A 526 -34.03 14.09 39.23
C GLU A 526 -32.94 15.19 39.14
N VAL A 527 -33.35 16.43 38.88
CA VAL A 527 -32.44 17.59 38.86
C VAL A 527 -32.03 17.93 40.29
N VAL A 528 -30.80 17.59 40.68
CA VAL A 528 -30.22 17.96 41.98
C VAL A 528 -29.58 19.35 41.90
N ASP A 529 -30.02 20.24 42.80
CA ASP A 529 -29.52 21.61 42.94
C ASP A 529 -28.08 21.62 43.53
N PRO A 530 -27.10 22.25 42.86
CA PRO A 530 -25.71 22.37 43.34
C PRO A 530 -25.57 23.03 44.73
N ALA A 531 -26.60 23.67 45.27
CA ALA A 531 -26.57 24.31 46.59
C ALA A 531 -26.68 23.34 47.78
N GLU A 532 -27.04 22.06 47.57
CA GLU A 532 -27.13 21.06 48.66
C GLU A 532 -25.79 20.46 49.10
N PHE A 533 -24.70 20.70 48.35
CA PHE A 533 -23.38 20.19 48.72
C PHE A 533 -22.74 21.02 49.85
N ARG A 534 -22.99 20.62 51.10
CA ARG A 534 -22.15 21.02 52.24
C ARG A 534 -20.82 20.26 52.19
N VAL A 535 -19.71 21.01 52.20
CA VAL A 535 -18.37 20.48 52.45
C VAL A 535 -18.35 19.85 53.84
N ALA A 536 -18.30 18.53 53.90
CA ALA A 536 -18.00 17.80 55.14
C ALA A 536 -16.50 17.94 55.41
N GLY A 537 -16.17 18.46 56.59
CA GLY A 537 -14.80 18.53 57.09
C GLY A 537 -14.19 17.15 57.36
N ASP A 538 -12.87 17.14 57.32
CA ASP A 538 -11.89 16.13 57.75
C ASP A 538 -12.42 14.89 58.50
N GLY A 539 -12.03 13.72 57.99
CA GLY A 539 -12.13 12.46 58.74
C GLY A 539 -12.16 11.15 57.93
N GLY A 540 -12.01 11.18 56.60
CA GLY A 540 -12.00 9.97 55.76
C GLY A 540 -10.60 9.62 55.25
N PRO A 541 -10.31 8.32 54.99
CA PRO A 541 -9.02 7.90 54.43
C PRO A 541 -8.78 8.59 53.08
N SER A 542 -7.53 8.96 52.81
CA SER A 542 -7.15 9.73 51.64
C SER A 542 -7.50 8.99 50.35
N SER A 543 -7.61 9.71 49.24
CA SER A 543 -7.85 9.14 47.90
C SER A 543 -6.85 8.01 47.58
N VAL A 544 -5.63 8.13 48.10
CA VAL A 544 -4.54 7.15 47.94
C VAL A 544 -4.81 5.88 48.75
N ASP A 545 -5.30 6.01 49.99
CA ASP A 545 -5.62 4.87 50.85
C ASP A 545 -6.74 3.99 50.26
N ARG A 546 -7.74 4.62 49.65
CA ARG A 546 -8.83 3.91 48.95
C ARG A 546 -8.33 3.12 47.74
N VAL A 547 -7.33 3.65 47.04
CA VAL A 547 -6.71 2.96 45.89
C VAL A 547 -5.84 1.80 46.37
N LEU A 548 -5.12 1.96 47.48
CA LEU A 548 -4.29 0.89 48.05
C LEU A 548 -5.13 -0.26 48.64
N GLU A 549 -6.30 0.02 49.22
CA GLU A 549 -7.25 -1.02 49.66
C GLU A 549 -7.84 -1.83 48.49
N ALA A 550 -8.05 -1.21 47.33
CA ALA A 550 -8.58 -1.87 46.15
C ALA A 550 -7.55 -2.77 45.43
N PHE A 551 -6.25 -2.54 45.65
CA PHE A 551 -5.16 -3.27 44.99
C PHE A 551 -4.11 -3.77 45.99
N PRO A 552 -4.35 -4.93 46.64
CA PRO A 552 -3.42 -5.52 47.61
C PRO A 552 -2.07 -5.84 46.94
N GLY A 553 -1.03 -5.08 47.29
CA GLY A 553 0.32 -5.21 46.72
C GLY A 553 0.83 -3.98 45.96
N ALA A 554 -0.01 -2.95 45.76
CA ALA A 554 0.44 -1.66 45.25
C ALA A 554 1.22 -0.89 46.34
N VAL A 555 2.27 -0.19 45.94
CA VAL A 555 3.04 0.73 46.79
C VAL A 555 2.96 2.10 46.13
N ALA A 556 2.46 3.11 46.86
CA ALA A 556 2.49 4.50 46.40
C ALA A 556 3.92 5.02 46.51
N SER A 557 4.52 5.45 45.39
CA SER A 557 5.84 6.08 45.35
C SER A 557 5.69 7.57 45.03
N ASP A 558 5.92 8.42 46.02
CA ASP A 558 6.05 9.86 45.82
C ASP A 558 7.52 10.18 45.48
N GLU A 559 7.85 10.27 44.18
CA GLU A 559 9.10 10.89 43.72
C GLU A 559 8.80 12.16 42.91
N GLU A 560 8.40 13.21 43.62
CA GLU A 560 8.77 14.58 43.26
C GLU A 560 9.81 15.08 44.27
N THR A 561 11.09 15.07 43.90
CA THR A 561 12.08 16.06 44.38
C THR A 561 13.31 16.14 43.47
N GLY A 562 13.24 17.06 42.49
CA GLY A 562 14.26 18.06 42.15
C GLY A 562 15.69 17.67 41.74
N LYS A 563 16.02 17.86 40.46
CA LYS A 563 16.88 18.98 39.98
C LYS A 563 16.96 19.04 38.45
#